data_AF-A0A2U2BYA2-F1
#
_entry.id   AF-A0A2U2BYA2-F1
#
_cell.length_a   1.000
_cell.length_b   1.000
_cell.length_c   1.000
_cell.angle_alpha   90.00
_cell.angle_beta   90.00
_cell.angle_gamma   90.00
#
_symmetry.space_group_name_H-M   'P 1'
#
loop_
_entity.id
_entity.type
_entity.pdbx_description
1 polymer ?
#
loop_
_entity_poly.entity_id
_entity_poly.type
_entity_poly.pdbx_seq_one_letter_code
_entity_poly.pdbx_strand_id
1 'polypeptide(L)'
;MHINEIIDKLKDILSNELDNKRVFDKDVAAALNISKESLSIMKKKNSIPYEQIAKFCAKRKISINWVLFDQLPKSLEHETEKYTKIKYFNQINASAGGGGFNYDENFEYLNIDKNILNSLYKSNSSKTESIIALNVTGDSMEPTLI
;
A
#
# COMPACT_ATOMS: atom_id res chain seq x y z
N MET A 1 -13.53 -4.06 -21.79
CA MET A 1 -13.74 -4.43 -20.38
C MET A 1 -15.13 -5.02 -20.25
N HIS A 2 -15.21 -6.36 -20.20
CA HIS A 2 -16.50 -7.03 -20.11
C HIS A 2 -16.79 -7.42 -18.67
N ILE A 3 -17.99 -7.11 -18.20
CA ILE A 3 -18.41 -7.48 -16.84
C ILE A 3 -18.32 -8.99 -16.57
N ASN A 4 -18.49 -9.82 -17.61
CA ASN A 4 -18.37 -11.27 -17.50
C ASN A 4 -16.95 -11.71 -17.12
N GLU A 5 -15.92 -11.13 -17.75
CA GLU A 5 -14.51 -11.43 -17.44
C GLU A 5 -14.18 -11.07 -15.99
N ILE A 6 -14.68 -9.92 -15.53
CA ILE A 6 -14.50 -9.48 -14.14
C ILE A 6 -15.20 -10.44 -13.18
N ILE A 7 -16.44 -10.85 -13.48
CA ILE A 7 -17.18 -11.81 -12.65
C ILE A 7 -16.46 -13.14 -12.59
N ASP A 8 -15.88 -13.62 -13.68
CA ASP A 8 -15.14 -14.89 -13.69
C ASP A 8 -13.85 -14.78 -12.85
N LYS A 9 -13.10 -13.68 -12.92
CA LYS A 9 -12.01 -13.41 -11.97
C LYS A 9 -12.48 -13.38 -10.52
N LEU A 10 -13.63 -12.77 -10.23
CA LEU A 10 -14.19 -12.74 -8.88
C LEU A 10 -14.56 -14.16 -8.40
N LYS A 11 -15.03 -15.04 -9.29
CA LYS A 11 -15.28 -16.45 -8.97
C LYS A 11 -13.99 -17.18 -8.65
N ASP A 12 -12.92 -16.97 -9.42
CA ASP A 12 -11.63 -17.61 -9.18
C ASP A 12 -11.06 -17.21 -7.83
N ILE A 13 -11.14 -15.93 -7.47
CA ILE A 13 -10.74 -15.42 -6.14
C ILE A 13 -11.55 -16.11 -5.05
N LEU A 14 -12.88 -16.19 -5.19
CA LEU A 14 -13.76 -16.83 -4.21
C LEU A 14 -13.56 -18.36 -4.13
N SER A 15 -13.21 -19.00 -5.25
CA SER A 15 -12.95 -20.44 -5.32
C SER A 15 -11.71 -20.79 -4.49
N ASN A 16 -10.67 -19.96 -4.59
CA ASN A 16 -9.46 -20.11 -3.78
C ASN A 16 -9.72 -19.95 -2.27
N GLU A 17 -10.73 -19.17 -1.86
CA GLU A 17 -11.12 -19.01 -0.46
C GLU A 17 -11.95 -20.20 0.09
N LEU A 18 -12.63 -20.93 -0.78
CA LEU A 18 -13.61 -21.97 -0.42
C LEU A 18 -13.09 -23.40 -0.67
N ASP A 19 -11.77 -23.61 -0.63
CA ASP A 19 -11.11 -24.90 -0.92
C ASP A 19 -11.44 -25.45 -2.31
N ASN A 20 -11.35 -24.62 -3.35
CA ASN A 20 -11.62 -24.98 -4.75
C ASN A 20 -13.04 -25.48 -5.03
N LYS A 21 -14.02 -25.01 -4.24
CA LYS A 21 -15.43 -25.27 -4.51
C LYS A 21 -15.93 -24.43 -5.68
N ARG A 22 -16.85 -25.00 -6.45
CA ARG A 22 -17.49 -24.30 -7.57
C ARG A 22 -18.31 -23.11 -7.07
N VAL A 23 -17.88 -21.91 -7.43
CA VAL A 23 -18.55 -20.64 -7.11
C VAL A 23 -19.53 -20.28 -8.21
N PHE A 24 -20.75 -19.89 -7.84
CA PHE A 24 -21.80 -19.47 -8.76
C PHE A 24 -22.02 -17.96 -8.72
N ASP A 25 -22.71 -17.42 -9.72
CA ASP A 25 -23.06 -15.98 -9.78
C ASP A 25 -23.81 -15.49 -8.53
N LYS A 26 -24.57 -16.38 -7.85
CA LYS A 26 -25.25 -16.06 -6.57
C LYS A 26 -24.25 -15.75 -5.45
N ASP A 27 -23.12 -16.44 -5.43
CA ASP A 27 -22.09 -16.32 -4.39
C ASP A 27 -21.26 -15.07 -4.64
N VAL A 28 -21.01 -14.74 -5.91
CA VAL A 28 -20.42 -13.46 -6.32
C VAL A 28 -21.33 -12.28 -5.94
N ALA A 29 -22.64 -12.39 -6.20
CA ALA A 29 -23.59 -11.35 -5.81
C ALA A 29 -23.60 -11.12 -4.28
N ALA A 30 -23.61 -12.21 -3.51
CA ALA A 30 -23.52 -12.15 -2.06
C ALA A 30 -22.20 -11.50 -1.59
N ALA A 31 -21.07 -11.86 -2.21
CA ALA A 31 -19.76 -11.29 -1.87
C ALA A 31 -19.62 -9.80 -2.22
N LEU A 32 -20.31 -9.34 -3.26
CA LEU A 32 -20.41 -7.93 -3.67
C LEU A 32 -21.50 -7.17 -2.88
N ASN A 33 -22.23 -7.85 -1.98
CA ASN A 33 -23.34 -7.29 -1.20
C ASN A 33 -24.46 -6.70 -2.08
N ILE A 34 -24.82 -7.41 -3.15
CA ILE A 34 -25.91 -7.06 -4.06
C ILE A 34 -26.84 -8.27 -4.27
N SER A 35 -28.06 -7.99 -4.74
CA SER A 35 -29.00 -9.04 -5.12
C SER A 35 -28.59 -9.74 -6.41
N LYS A 36 -28.97 -11.02 -6.55
CA LYS A 36 -28.71 -11.82 -7.75
C LYS A 36 -29.36 -11.20 -8.99
N GLU A 37 -30.53 -10.60 -8.79
CA GLU A 37 -31.30 -9.89 -9.81
C GLU A 37 -30.53 -8.65 -10.29
N SER A 38 -29.98 -7.86 -9.35
CA SER A 38 -29.17 -6.69 -9.67
C SER A 38 -27.93 -7.07 -10.50
N LEU A 39 -27.19 -8.09 -10.07
CA LEU A 39 -26.03 -8.59 -10.82
C LEU A 39 -26.43 -9.05 -12.23
N SER A 40 -27.56 -9.74 -12.37
CA SER A 40 -28.07 -10.22 -13.67
C SER A 40 -28.44 -9.07 -14.62
N ILE A 41 -29.07 -8.01 -14.09
CA ILE A 41 -29.39 -6.80 -14.86
C ILE A 41 -28.10 -6.08 -15.29
N MET A 42 -27.13 -5.95 -14.38
CA MET A 42 -25.82 -5.35 -14.66
C MET A 42 -25.07 -6.11 -15.76
N LYS A 43 -25.09 -7.45 -15.74
CA LYS A 43 -24.53 -8.29 -16.82
C LYS A 43 -25.15 -7.98 -18.17
N LYS A 44 -26.49 -7.91 -18.25
CA LYS A 44 -27.21 -7.60 -19.50
C LYS A 44 -26.90 -6.19 -20.02
N LYS A 45 -26.72 -5.23 -19.12
CA LYS A 45 -26.40 -3.84 -19.44
C LYS A 45 -24.89 -3.57 -19.63
N ASN A 46 -24.04 -4.59 -19.46
CA ASN A 46 -22.59 -4.47 -19.41
C ASN A 46 -22.11 -3.36 -18.45
N SER A 47 -22.79 -3.20 -17.31
CA SER A 47 -22.54 -2.14 -16.32
C SER A 47 -21.74 -2.69 -15.14
N ILE A 48 -20.60 -2.06 -14.84
CA ILE A 48 -19.64 -2.58 -13.85
C ILE A 48 -19.93 -1.95 -12.47
N PRO A 49 -20.13 -2.76 -11.41
CA PRO A 49 -20.35 -2.27 -10.05
C PRO A 49 -19.02 -1.87 -9.37
N TYR A 50 -18.45 -0.73 -9.77
CA TYR A 50 -17.12 -0.30 -9.31
C TYR A 50 -17.00 -0.18 -7.79
N GLU A 51 -17.99 0.39 -7.12
CA GLU A 51 -17.97 0.59 -5.66
C GLU A 51 -17.96 -0.74 -4.91
N GLN A 52 -18.79 -1.69 -5.34
CA GLN A 52 -18.91 -3.01 -4.74
C GLN A 52 -17.63 -3.82 -4.95
N ILE A 53 -17.05 -3.74 -6.14
CA ILE A 53 -15.76 -4.38 -6.45
C ILE A 53 -14.65 -3.77 -5.60
N ALA A 54 -14.63 -2.43 -5.44
CA ALA A 54 -13.66 -1.76 -4.58
C ALA A 54 -13.75 -2.24 -3.12
N LYS A 55 -14.97 -2.30 -2.56
CA LYS A 55 -15.22 -2.81 -1.20
C LYS A 55 -14.82 -4.29 -1.07
N PHE A 56 -15.12 -5.11 -2.07
CA PHE A 56 -14.72 -6.52 -2.14
C PHE A 56 -13.19 -6.68 -2.10
N CYS A 57 -12.48 -5.90 -2.92
CA CYS A 57 -11.03 -5.92 -3.03
C CYS A 57 -10.37 -5.44 -1.73
N ALA A 58 -10.87 -4.35 -1.15
CA ALA A 58 -10.36 -3.79 0.11
C ALA A 58 -10.44 -4.80 1.26
N LYS A 59 -11.55 -5.53 1.40
CA LYS A 59 -11.72 -6.56 2.43
C LYS A 59 -10.70 -7.70 2.32
N ARG A 60 -10.26 -8.02 1.09
CA ARG A 60 -9.37 -9.14 0.79
C ARG A 60 -7.91 -8.74 0.57
N LYS A 61 -7.59 -7.45 0.69
CA LYS A 61 -6.27 -6.89 0.37
C LYS A 61 -5.81 -7.21 -1.06
N ILE A 62 -6.75 -7.21 -2.00
CA ILE A 62 -6.49 -7.43 -3.42
C ILE A 62 -6.47 -6.07 -4.13
N SER A 63 -5.57 -5.91 -5.11
CA SER A 63 -5.55 -4.70 -5.92
C SER A 63 -6.75 -4.66 -6.87
N ILE A 64 -7.50 -3.56 -6.80
CA ILE A 64 -8.61 -3.32 -7.73
C ILE A 64 -8.09 -3.19 -9.18
N ASN A 65 -6.91 -2.62 -9.37
CA ASN A 65 -6.31 -2.46 -10.70
C ASN A 65 -6.01 -3.82 -11.34
N TRP A 66 -5.63 -4.81 -10.54
CA TRP A 66 -5.41 -6.16 -11.05
C TRP A 66 -6.72 -6.79 -11.53
N VAL A 67 -7.79 -6.67 -10.74
CA VAL A 67 -9.11 -7.21 -11.10
C VAL A 67 -9.65 -6.54 -12.36
N LEU A 68 -9.57 -5.21 -12.44
CA LEU A 68 -10.19 -4.41 -13.50
C LEU A 68 -9.35 -4.30 -14.78
N PHE A 69 -8.02 -4.31 -14.66
CA PHE A 69 -7.11 -3.97 -15.77
C PHE A 69 -5.96 -4.98 -15.98
N ASP A 70 -5.93 -6.09 -15.23
CA ASP A 70 -4.80 -7.05 -15.24
C ASP A 70 -3.43 -6.44 -14.90
N GLN A 71 -3.45 -5.30 -14.20
CA GLN A 71 -2.23 -4.62 -13.77
C GLN A 71 -1.75 -5.18 -12.43
N LEU A 72 -0.55 -5.74 -12.42
CA LEU A 72 0.08 -6.22 -11.19
C LEU A 72 0.39 -5.05 -10.25
N PRO A 73 0.20 -5.19 -8.92
CA PRO A 73 0.56 -4.13 -7.97
C PRO A 73 2.00 -3.64 -8.12
N LYS A 74 2.94 -4.55 -8.38
CA LYS A 74 4.36 -4.24 -8.60
C LYS A 74 4.62 -3.30 -9.77
N SER A 75 3.83 -3.36 -10.84
CA SER A 75 4.01 -2.43 -11.97
C SER A 75 3.57 -1.01 -11.63
N LEU A 76 2.72 -0.85 -10.62
CA LEU A 76 2.23 0.45 -10.15
C LEU A 76 3.17 1.06 -9.10
N GLU A 77 4.01 0.24 -8.46
CA GLU A 77 4.90 0.64 -7.37
C GLU A 77 5.78 1.84 -7.75
N HIS A 78 6.36 1.84 -8.95
CA HIS A 78 7.21 2.93 -9.44
C HIS A 78 6.49 4.29 -9.45
N GLU A 79 5.23 4.31 -9.88
CA GLU A 79 4.43 5.54 -10.00
C GLU A 79 3.70 5.91 -8.70
N THR A 80 3.52 4.97 -7.78
CA THR A 80 2.70 5.15 -6.56
C THR A 80 3.53 5.27 -5.28
N GLU A 81 4.74 4.73 -5.23
CA GLU A 81 5.67 4.82 -4.09
C GLU A 81 6.63 6.00 -4.20
N LYS A 82 6.09 7.21 -4.40
CA LYS A 82 6.92 8.42 -4.41
C LYS A 82 7.51 8.72 -3.02
N TYR A 83 6.82 8.31 -1.96
CA TYR A 83 7.20 8.58 -0.58
C TYR A 83 7.38 7.28 0.21
N THR A 84 8.40 7.26 1.06
CA THR A 84 8.62 6.20 2.05
C THR A 84 8.68 6.78 3.46
N LYS A 85 8.62 5.95 4.49
CA LYS A 85 8.49 6.37 5.89
C LYS A 85 9.73 6.01 6.69
N ILE A 86 10.49 6.99 7.16
CA ILE A 86 11.63 6.78 8.09
C ILE A 86 11.22 7.05 9.53
N LYS A 87 11.94 6.45 10.49
CA LYS A 87 11.75 6.73 11.91
C LYS A 87 12.30 8.13 12.22
N TYR A 88 11.50 8.96 12.86
CA TYR A 88 11.86 10.30 13.31
C TYR A 88 11.73 10.38 14.82
N PHE A 89 12.83 10.65 15.51
CA PHE A 89 12.85 10.82 16.95
C PHE A 89 12.91 12.30 17.28
N ASN A 90 11.74 12.90 17.49
CA ASN A 90 11.59 14.33 17.76
C ASN A 90 12.06 14.73 19.18
N GLN A 91 12.05 13.79 20.13
CA GLN A 91 12.39 14.02 21.53
C GLN A 91 13.87 13.75 21.84
N ILE A 92 14.64 13.26 20.87
CA ILE A 92 16.07 13.03 21.02
C ILE A 92 16.83 14.14 20.32
N ASN A 93 17.79 14.70 21.04
CA ASN A 93 18.80 15.58 20.46
C ASN A 93 20.15 14.85 20.49
N ALA A 94 20.82 14.80 19.35
CA ALA A 94 22.17 14.25 19.28
C ALA A 94 23.20 15.34 19.58
N SER A 95 24.09 15.10 20.54
CA SER A 95 25.30 15.91 20.78
C SER A 95 26.52 15.17 20.23
N ALA A 96 27.32 15.84 19.39
CA ALA A 96 28.41 15.24 18.64
C ALA A 96 29.68 14.86 19.46
N GLY A 97 29.63 14.89 20.80
CA GLY A 97 30.84 14.79 21.64
C GLY A 97 30.93 13.63 22.63
N GLY A 98 29.81 13.05 23.08
CA GLY A 98 29.80 12.25 24.32
C GLY A 98 29.59 10.73 24.18
N GLY A 99 28.82 10.29 23.19
CA GLY A 99 28.41 8.88 23.01
C GLY A 99 27.53 8.35 24.16
N GLY A 100 26.24 8.13 23.90
CA GLY A 100 25.30 7.51 24.84
C GLY A 100 24.39 6.51 24.13
N PHE A 101 24.04 5.41 24.78
CA PHE A 101 23.08 4.44 24.25
C PHE A 101 21.71 4.69 24.86
N ASN A 102 20.71 4.86 24.00
CA ASN A 102 19.31 4.93 24.40
C ASN A 102 18.58 3.71 23.86
N TYR A 103 17.77 3.07 24.72
CA TYR A 103 17.21 1.73 24.44
C TYR A 103 15.70 1.71 24.25
N ASP A 104 14.97 2.75 24.68
CA ASP A 104 13.50 2.84 24.59
C ASP A 104 13.07 4.28 24.28
N GLU A 105 13.00 4.60 22.99
CA GLU A 105 12.66 5.95 22.55
C GLU A 105 11.45 5.94 21.63
N ASN A 106 10.52 6.86 21.93
CA ASN A 106 9.35 7.08 21.10
C ASN A 106 9.77 7.71 19.77
N PHE A 107 9.20 7.20 18.68
CA PHE A 107 9.41 7.72 17.34
C PHE A 107 8.09 7.97 16.62
N GLU A 108 8.13 8.91 15.69
CA GLU A 108 7.10 9.17 14.71
C GLU A 108 7.57 8.71 13.33
N TYR A 109 6.64 8.55 12.39
CA TYR A 109 7.00 8.26 11.00
C TYR A 109 7.04 9.55 10.19
N LEU A 110 8.20 9.88 9.63
CA LEU A 110 8.37 10.97 8.69
C LEU A 110 8.30 10.45 7.26
N ASN A 111 7.45 11.06 6.43
CA ASN A 111 7.41 10.76 5.00
C ASN A 111 8.55 11.48 4.28
N ILE A 112 9.35 10.75 3.51
CA ILE A 112 10.45 11.28 2.71
C ILE A 112 10.32 10.79 1.26
N ASP A 113 10.66 11.66 0.30
CA ASP A 113 10.69 11.28 -1.12
C ASP A 113 11.75 10.20 -1.36
N LYS A 114 11.36 9.14 -2.09
CA LYS A 114 12.21 7.97 -2.33
C LYS A 114 13.47 8.31 -3.13
N ASN A 115 13.42 9.32 -4.00
CA ASN A 115 14.59 9.79 -4.75
C ASN A 115 15.60 10.50 -3.84
N ILE A 116 15.11 11.33 -2.91
CA ILE A 116 15.95 11.94 -1.88
C ILE A 116 16.56 10.85 -1.01
N LEU A 117 15.78 9.86 -0.58
CA LEU A 117 16.32 8.78 0.24
C LEU A 117 17.40 7.97 -0.50
N ASN A 118 17.17 7.65 -1.77
CA ASN A 118 18.12 6.91 -2.59
C ASN A 118 19.42 7.69 -2.82
N SER A 119 19.37 9.03 -2.96
CA SER A 119 20.57 9.85 -3.14
C SER A 119 21.47 9.90 -1.90
N LEU A 120 20.94 9.60 -0.71
CA LEU A 120 21.72 9.47 0.52
C LEU A 120 22.55 8.17 0.58
N TYR A 121 22.25 7.17 -0.27
CA TYR A 121 22.98 5.90 -0.33
C TYR A 121 23.89 5.79 -1.54
N LYS A 122 25.16 5.40 -1.33
CA LYS A 122 26.09 5.09 -2.43
C LYS A 122 25.61 3.94 -3.34
N SER A 123 24.81 3.02 -2.80
CA SER A 123 24.29 1.84 -3.52
C SER A 123 22.99 2.11 -4.27
N ASN A 124 22.37 3.31 -4.15
CA ASN A 124 21.02 3.63 -4.63
C ASN A 124 19.94 2.62 -4.19
N SER A 125 20.19 1.86 -3.12
CA SER A 125 19.26 0.89 -2.54
C SER A 125 18.99 1.30 -1.11
N SER A 126 17.96 2.12 -0.93
CA SER A 126 17.59 2.61 0.38
C SER A 126 16.98 1.48 1.23
N LYS A 127 17.53 1.29 2.42
CA LYS A 127 16.90 0.50 3.49
C LYS A 127 16.33 1.46 4.50
N THR A 128 15.01 1.62 4.49
CA THR A 128 14.32 2.58 5.36
C THR A 128 14.57 2.32 6.84
N GLU A 129 14.82 1.06 7.21
CA GLU A 129 15.19 0.66 8.58
C GLU A 129 16.58 1.13 9.03
N SER A 130 17.44 1.50 8.08
CA SER A 130 18.81 1.95 8.33
C SER A 130 18.95 3.46 8.40
N ILE A 131 17.86 4.22 8.24
CA ILE A 131 17.85 5.69 8.38
C ILE A 131 16.91 6.10 9.49
N ILE A 132 17.41 7.00 10.32
CA ILE A 132 16.67 7.69 11.35
C ILE A 132 16.84 9.20 11.15
N ALA A 133 15.77 9.95 11.42
CA ALA A 133 15.82 11.40 11.50
C ALA A 133 15.81 11.82 12.98
N LEU A 134 16.57 12.86 13.29
CA LEU A 134 16.78 13.38 14.65
C LEU A 134 16.82 14.91 14.57
N ASN A 135 16.50 15.57 15.67
CA ASN A 135 16.76 17.01 15.80
C ASN A 135 18.23 17.23 16.22
N VAL A 136 18.85 18.26 15.65
CA VAL A 136 20.21 18.69 16.02
C VAL A 136 20.08 19.93 16.89
N THR A 137 20.93 20.04 17.92
CA THR A 137 20.96 21.20 18.82
C THR A 137 22.39 21.60 19.14
N GLY A 138 22.66 22.90 19.15
CA GLY A 138 23.96 23.49 19.50
C GLY A 138 24.91 23.65 18.32
N ASP A 139 26.01 24.35 18.56
CA ASP A 139 26.77 25.01 17.49
C ASP A 139 27.84 24.10 16.84
N SER A 140 27.91 22.83 17.25
CA SER A 140 28.98 21.90 16.84
C SER A 140 29.04 21.60 15.34
N MET A 141 27.96 21.89 14.62
CA MET A 141 27.82 21.69 13.17
C MET A 141 27.64 23.01 12.40
N GLU A 142 27.92 24.15 13.05
CA GLU A 142 27.92 25.45 12.38
C GLU A 142 29.02 25.52 11.31
N PRO A 143 28.78 26.26 10.20
CA PRO A 143 27.55 27.02 9.90
C PRO A 143 26.50 26.19 9.13
N THR A 144 26.70 24.88 9.00
CA THR A 144 25.93 24.05 8.04
C THR A 144 24.56 23.67 8.59
N LEU A 145 24.50 23.33 9.88
CA LEU A 145 23.28 23.01 10.60
C LEU A 145 23.18 23.99 11.77
N ILE A 146 22.11 24.78 11.79
CA ILE A 146 21.82 25.83 12.77
C ILE A 146 20.56 25.42 13.53
#